data_AF-A0A951AW81-F1
#
_entry.id   AF-A0A951AW81-F1
#
_cell.length_a   1.000
_cell.length_b   1.000
_cell.length_c   1.000
_cell.angle_alpha   90.00
_cell.angle_beta   90.00
_cell.angle_gamma   90.00
#
_symmetry.space_group_name_H-M   'P 1'
#
loop_
_entity.id
_entity.type
_entity.pdbx_description
1 polymer ?
#
loop_
_entity_poly.entity_id
_entity_poly.type
_entity_poly.pdbx_seq_one_letter_code
_entity_poly.pdbx_strand_id
1 'polypeptide(L)'
;MIVLGKHGTVDPWLASWHARHHTGFVVSLEADPFARGLVRLLSSTKWLPRLVAIPPSGGMRTTIDSEVSQVAAVPDAEVRAELEQSVAHSWIEHDLGWLAGQDWGARTADLLRGVWKTYVDPDWPRRRAMLERDVTYRAGLLAAYGWPRALQRMSRRSAWVGADAIRFSDQDAPDRVVGEEGMLFVSITLASGSWLCEAPRDRHALVYP
;
A
#
# COMPACT_ATOMS: atom_id res chain seq x y z
N MET A 1 3.22 -32.01 4.12
CA MET A 1 3.08 -30.75 3.36
C MET A 1 1.87 -30.01 3.90
N ILE A 2 2.07 -29.16 4.90
CA ILE A 2 0.98 -28.36 5.47
C ILE A 2 0.91 -27.09 4.64
N VAL A 3 -0.03 -27.04 3.70
CA VAL A 3 -0.40 -25.81 3.01
C VAL A 3 -1.19 -24.97 4.01
N LEU A 4 -0.52 -24.07 4.72
CA LEU A 4 -1.18 -22.96 5.40
C LEU A 4 -1.63 -21.96 4.33
N GLY A 5 -2.64 -22.34 3.56
CA GLY A 5 -3.44 -21.37 2.85
C GLY A 5 -4.08 -20.50 3.91
N LYS A 6 -3.57 -19.27 4.09
CA LYS A 6 -4.29 -18.20 4.77
C LYS A 6 -5.61 -18.04 4.01
N HIS A 7 -6.64 -18.79 4.41
CA HIS A 7 -8.00 -18.38 4.17
C HIS A 7 -8.08 -17.03 4.85
N GLY A 8 -8.20 -15.96 4.06
CA GLY A 8 -8.20 -14.60 4.56
C GLY A 8 -9.35 -14.45 5.53
N THR A 9 -9.07 -14.59 6.83
CA THR A 9 -10.03 -14.20 7.85
C THR A 9 -10.14 -12.70 7.74
N VAL A 10 -11.24 -12.25 7.14
CA VAL A 10 -11.60 -10.84 7.12
C VAL A 10 -11.61 -10.40 8.59
N ASP A 11 -10.85 -9.35 8.89
CA ASP A 11 -10.84 -8.75 10.22
C ASP A 11 -12.31 -8.57 10.69
N PRO A 12 -12.69 -9.01 11.90
CA PRO A 12 -14.06 -8.88 12.40
C PRO A 12 -14.68 -7.50 12.16
N TRP A 13 -13.87 -6.44 12.24
CA TRP A 13 -14.33 -5.07 11.99
C TRP A 13 -14.60 -4.76 10.50
N LEU A 14 -13.91 -5.44 9.57
CA LEU A 14 -14.12 -5.34 8.12
C LEU A 14 -15.19 -6.33 7.62
N ALA A 15 -15.60 -7.31 8.43
CA ALA A 15 -16.50 -8.38 7.98
C ALA A 15 -17.82 -7.84 7.39
N SER A 16 -18.44 -6.86 8.06
CA SER A 16 -19.68 -6.25 7.55
C SER A 16 -19.47 -5.46 6.26
N TRP A 17 -18.35 -4.73 6.16
CA TRP A 17 -17.97 -3.99 4.94
C TRP A 17 -17.71 -4.96 3.79
N HIS A 18 -16.95 -6.02 4.04
CA HIS A 18 -16.64 -7.05 3.05
C HIS A 18 -17.92 -7.73 2.54
N ALA A 19 -18.82 -8.14 3.43
CA ALA A 19 -20.10 -8.74 3.05
C ALA A 19 -20.95 -7.82 2.15
N ARG A 20 -20.90 -6.50 2.37
CA ARG A 20 -21.63 -5.52 1.55
C ARG A 20 -21.00 -5.29 0.17
N HIS A 21 -19.67 -5.33 0.06
CA HIS A 21 -18.98 -4.82 -1.12
C HIS A 21 -18.29 -5.88 -1.98
N HIS A 22 -17.96 -7.05 -1.42
CA HIS A 22 -17.12 -8.06 -2.11
C HIS A 22 -17.72 -8.51 -3.45
N THR A 23 -19.00 -8.89 -3.48
CA THR A 23 -19.65 -9.34 -4.73
C THR A 23 -19.65 -8.24 -5.79
N GLY A 24 -19.99 -7.01 -5.41
CA GLY A 24 -19.98 -5.88 -6.34
C GLY A 24 -18.59 -5.57 -6.89
N PHE A 25 -17.56 -5.67 -6.03
CA PHE A 25 -16.17 -5.49 -6.45
C PHE A 25 -15.74 -6.58 -7.44
N VAL A 26 -16.01 -7.87 -7.16
CA VAL A 26 -15.68 -8.97 -8.08
C VAL A 26 -16.37 -8.80 -9.43
N VAL A 27 -17.66 -8.44 -9.45
CA VAL A 27 -18.38 -8.16 -10.70
C VAL A 27 -17.73 -7.01 -11.48
N SER A 28 -17.28 -5.96 -10.79
CA SER A 28 -16.58 -4.84 -11.44
C SER A 28 -15.25 -5.25 -12.08
N LEU A 29 -14.52 -6.19 -11.45
CA LEU A 29 -13.26 -6.70 -12.01
C LEU A 29 -13.50 -7.54 -13.26
N GLU A 30 -14.51 -8.41 -13.27
CA GLU A 30 -14.80 -9.24 -14.47
C GLU A 30 -15.20 -8.41 -15.70
N ALA A 31 -15.69 -7.19 -15.50
CA ALA A 31 -16.03 -6.26 -16.58
C ALA A 31 -14.82 -5.55 -17.20
N ASP A 32 -13.67 -5.50 -16.51
CA ASP A 32 -12.44 -4.86 -17.00
C ASP A 32 -11.22 -5.78 -16.83
N PRO A 33 -10.74 -6.40 -17.93
CA PRO A 33 -9.55 -7.26 -17.91
C PRO A 33 -8.32 -6.61 -17.31
N PHE A 34 -8.14 -5.29 -17.49
CA PHE A 34 -7.01 -4.55 -16.92
C PHE A 34 -7.12 -4.48 -15.41
N ALA A 35 -8.27 -4.04 -14.89
CA ALA A 35 -8.50 -3.96 -13.45
C ALA A 35 -8.33 -5.33 -12.77
N ARG A 36 -8.89 -6.38 -13.38
CA ARG A 36 -8.75 -7.76 -12.89
C ARG A 36 -7.30 -8.22 -12.88
N GLY A 37 -6.57 -8.02 -13.96
CA GLY A 37 -5.15 -8.39 -14.08
C GLY A 37 -4.28 -7.67 -13.06
N LEU A 38 -4.45 -6.35 -12.96
CA LEU A 38 -3.73 -5.51 -12.01
C LEU A 38 -4.01 -5.94 -10.56
N VAL A 39 -5.28 -6.03 -10.15
CA VAL A 39 -5.65 -6.43 -8.78
C VAL A 39 -5.14 -7.83 -8.44
N ARG A 40 -5.21 -8.77 -9.38
CA ARG A 40 -4.69 -10.13 -9.20
C ARG A 40 -3.17 -10.11 -8.99
N LEU A 41 -2.43 -9.32 -9.77
CA LEU A 41 -0.98 -9.17 -9.61
C LEU A 41 -0.61 -8.52 -8.28
N LEU A 42 -1.23 -7.39 -7.93
CA LEU A 42 -0.99 -6.69 -6.67
C LEU A 42 -1.28 -7.56 -5.45
N SER A 43 -2.28 -8.44 -5.54
CA SER A 43 -2.66 -9.37 -4.47
C SER A 43 -1.74 -10.59 -4.35
N SER A 44 -0.81 -10.78 -5.29
CA SER A 44 0.01 -11.98 -5.40
C SER A 44 1.50 -11.72 -5.57
N THR A 45 1.95 -10.49 -5.33
CA THR A 45 3.37 -10.10 -5.44
C THR A 45 3.92 -9.58 -4.12
N LYS A 46 5.23 -9.80 -3.92
CA LYS A 46 5.98 -9.14 -2.83
C LYS A 46 6.61 -7.82 -3.25
N TRP A 47 6.52 -7.48 -4.54
CA TRP A 47 7.06 -6.26 -5.10
C TRP A 47 5.91 -5.42 -5.66
N LEU A 48 5.42 -4.46 -4.87
CA LEU A 48 4.40 -3.54 -5.37
C LEU A 48 5.03 -2.58 -6.39
N PRO A 49 4.39 -2.40 -7.56
CA PRO A 49 4.89 -1.45 -8.54
C PRO A 49 4.75 -0.04 -7.98
N ARG A 50 5.70 0.86 -8.29
CA ARG A 50 5.81 2.15 -7.61
C ARG A 50 4.60 3.03 -7.90
N LEU A 51 3.96 2.90 -9.05
CA LEU A 51 2.73 3.64 -9.37
C LEU A 51 1.60 3.44 -8.34
N VAL A 52 1.59 2.38 -7.53
CA VAL A 52 0.61 2.17 -6.43
C VAL A 52 1.24 2.22 -5.04
N ALA A 53 2.54 2.52 -4.97
CA ALA A 53 3.32 2.64 -3.75
C ALA A 53 4.10 3.96 -3.72
N ILE A 54 3.47 5.05 -4.17
CA ILE A 54 4.02 6.40 -4.14
C ILE A 54 3.93 6.92 -2.69
N PRO A 55 5.03 7.38 -2.07
CA PRO A 55 4.98 8.05 -0.77
C PRO A 55 4.05 9.28 -0.82
N PRO A 56 3.09 9.42 0.11
CA PRO A 56 2.19 10.56 0.11
C PRO A 56 2.97 11.85 0.39
N SER A 57 2.66 12.93 -0.32
CA SER A 57 3.40 14.20 -0.22
C SER A 57 2.71 15.26 0.64
N GLY A 58 1.44 15.05 1.04
CA GLY A 58 0.62 16.05 1.72
C GLY A 58 0.47 15.85 3.22
N GLY A 59 1.12 14.84 3.82
CA GLY A 59 0.90 14.45 5.22
C GLY A 59 -0.59 14.27 5.53
N MET A 60 -1.08 14.87 6.62
CA MET A 60 -2.50 14.81 7.03
C MET A 60 -3.48 15.53 6.08
N ARG A 61 -2.96 16.28 5.10
CA ARG A 61 -3.74 17.00 4.08
C ARG A 61 -3.79 16.27 2.74
N THR A 62 -3.20 15.08 2.66
CA THR A 62 -3.23 14.24 1.45
C THR A 62 -4.68 13.96 1.05
N THR A 63 -4.98 14.10 -0.24
CA THR A 63 -6.29 13.80 -0.81
C THR A 63 -6.17 12.73 -1.89
N ILE A 64 -7.24 11.95 -2.09
CA ILE A 64 -7.29 10.94 -3.15
C ILE A 64 -6.95 11.55 -4.51
N ASP A 65 -7.48 12.72 -4.83
CA ASP A 65 -7.24 13.40 -6.12
C ASP A 65 -5.76 13.73 -6.32
N SER A 66 -5.05 14.15 -5.27
CA SER A 66 -3.62 14.44 -5.33
C SER A 66 -2.76 13.19 -5.53
N GLU A 67 -3.19 12.05 -4.99
CA GLU A 67 -2.48 10.78 -5.13
C GLU A 67 -2.72 10.17 -6.50
N VAL A 68 -3.99 10.04 -6.93
CA VAL A 68 -4.31 9.45 -8.25
C VAL A 68 -3.81 10.32 -9.41
N SER A 69 -3.62 11.62 -9.22
CA SER A 69 -2.99 12.48 -10.24
C SER A 69 -1.52 12.12 -10.47
N GLN A 70 -0.79 11.72 -9.42
CA GLN A 70 0.59 11.24 -9.55
C GLN A 70 0.64 9.88 -10.24
N VAL A 71 -0.31 8.99 -9.93
CA VAL A 71 -0.45 7.69 -10.61
C VAL A 71 -0.75 7.87 -12.09
N ALA A 72 -1.65 8.79 -12.42
CA ALA A 72 -2.04 9.07 -13.81
C ALA A 72 -0.89 9.60 -14.67
N ALA A 73 0.10 10.25 -14.04
CA ALA A 73 1.24 10.84 -14.73
C ALA A 73 2.37 9.84 -15.05
N VAL A 74 2.29 8.60 -14.57
CA VAL A 74 3.34 7.59 -14.81
C VAL A 74 3.30 7.12 -16.27
N PRO A 75 4.40 7.26 -17.03
CA PRO A 75 4.46 6.83 -18.43
C PRO A 75 4.31 5.32 -18.59
N ASP A 76 3.69 4.86 -19.69
CA ASP A 76 3.44 3.44 -19.95
C ASP A 76 4.70 2.56 -19.93
N ALA A 77 5.84 3.09 -20.39
CA ALA A 77 7.11 2.37 -20.34
C ALA A 77 7.56 2.07 -18.90
N GLU A 78 7.36 3.03 -17.98
CA GLU A 78 7.64 2.85 -16.56
C GLU A 78 6.63 1.89 -15.93
N VAL A 79 5.32 2.07 -16.23
CA VAL A 79 4.28 1.16 -15.74
C VAL A 79 4.58 -0.29 -16.14
N ARG A 80 4.95 -0.53 -17.41
CA ARG A 80 5.29 -1.88 -17.87
C ARG A 80 6.50 -2.45 -17.14
N ALA A 81 7.59 -1.70 -17.03
CA ALA A 81 8.80 -2.16 -16.36
C ALA A 81 8.54 -2.52 -14.89
N GLU A 82 7.74 -1.70 -14.19
CA GLU A 82 7.34 -1.97 -12.81
C GLU A 82 6.45 -3.21 -12.68
N LEU A 83 5.50 -3.40 -13.59
CA LEU A 83 4.63 -4.58 -13.59
C LEU A 83 5.41 -5.86 -13.91
N GLU A 84 6.37 -5.83 -14.84
CA GLU A 84 7.28 -6.95 -15.11
C GLU A 84 8.08 -7.33 -13.85
N GLN A 85 8.56 -6.34 -13.10
CA GLN A 85 9.22 -6.58 -11.82
C GLN A 85 8.28 -7.20 -10.79
N SER A 86 7.03 -6.72 -10.70
CA SER A 86 6.00 -7.33 -9.85
C SER A 86 5.69 -8.78 -10.24
N VAL A 87 5.65 -9.10 -11.53
CA VAL A 87 5.46 -10.47 -12.04
C VAL A 87 6.61 -11.37 -11.61
N ALA A 88 7.86 -10.92 -11.75
CA ALA A 88 9.04 -11.68 -11.36
C ALA A 88 9.09 -12.02 -9.84
N HIS A 89 8.39 -11.24 -9.01
CA HIS A 89 8.32 -11.43 -7.56
C HIS A 89 6.95 -11.97 -7.09
N SER A 90 6.12 -12.42 -8.03
CA SER A 90 4.85 -13.06 -7.72
C SER A 90 5.02 -14.51 -7.29
N TRP A 91 4.14 -14.99 -6.41
CA TRP A 91 4.06 -16.40 -6.04
C TRP A 91 3.04 -17.19 -6.87
N ILE A 92 2.45 -16.57 -7.89
CA ILE A 92 1.65 -17.25 -8.92
C ILE A 92 2.10 -16.78 -10.30
N GLU A 93 1.80 -17.56 -11.32
CA GLU A 93 2.10 -17.17 -12.70
C GLU A 93 1.14 -16.08 -13.20
N HIS A 94 1.72 -15.09 -13.87
CA HIS A 94 1.01 -14.03 -14.58
C HIS A 94 1.59 -13.86 -15.97
N ASP A 95 0.71 -13.73 -16.94
CA ASP A 95 1.02 -13.03 -18.17
C ASP A 95 0.54 -11.57 -18.06
N LEU A 96 1.17 -10.67 -18.81
CA LEU A 96 0.73 -9.28 -18.95
C LEU A 96 -0.19 -9.09 -20.16
N GLY A 97 -0.87 -10.14 -20.63
CA GLY A 97 -1.77 -10.10 -21.79
C GLY A 97 -3.00 -9.19 -21.59
N TRP A 98 -3.30 -8.83 -20.35
CA TRP A 98 -4.33 -7.86 -19.97
C TRP A 98 -3.90 -6.38 -20.13
N LEU A 99 -2.62 -6.11 -20.42
CA LEU A 99 -2.12 -4.77 -20.77
C LEU A 99 -2.43 -4.41 -22.24
N ALA A 100 -3.71 -4.42 -22.59
CA ALA A 100 -4.15 -3.91 -23.88
C ALA A 100 -4.18 -2.36 -23.89
N GLY A 101 -3.87 -1.77 -25.04
CA GLY A 101 -3.91 -0.32 -25.24
C GLY A 101 -2.70 0.41 -24.64
N GLN A 102 -2.96 1.63 -24.17
CA GLN A 102 -2.00 2.58 -23.60
C GLN A 102 -2.64 3.30 -22.41
N ASP A 103 -1.93 4.29 -21.85
CA ASP A 103 -2.37 5.14 -20.74
C ASP A 103 -2.65 4.35 -19.46
N TRP A 104 -1.83 3.34 -19.17
CA TRP A 104 -2.01 2.42 -18.03
C TRP A 104 -1.90 3.13 -16.68
N GLY A 105 -1.11 4.20 -16.58
CA GLY A 105 -1.08 5.07 -15.39
C GLY A 105 -2.46 5.70 -15.14
N ALA A 106 -3.06 6.31 -16.16
CA ALA A 106 -4.39 6.91 -16.07
C ALA A 106 -5.48 5.87 -15.77
N ARG A 107 -5.43 4.70 -16.41
CA ARG A 107 -6.36 3.59 -16.12
C ARG A 107 -6.24 3.09 -14.68
N THR A 108 -5.03 3.02 -14.15
CA THR A 108 -4.79 2.67 -12.74
C THR A 108 -5.38 3.74 -11.81
N ALA A 109 -5.15 5.02 -12.12
CA ALA A 109 -5.70 6.14 -11.36
C ALA A 109 -7.24 6.13 -11.34
N ASP A 110 -7.87 5.83 -12.48
CA ASP A 110 -9.34 5.73 -12.58
C ASP A 110 -9.89 4.55 -11.79
N LEU A 111 -9.22 3.39 -11.83
CA LEU A 111 -9.56 2.24 -11.00
C LEU A 111 -9.48 2.60 -9.51
N LEU A 112 -8.38 3.20 -9.06
CA LEU A 112 -8.20 3.60 -7.66
C LEU A 112 -9.25 4.63 -7.23
N ARG A 113 -9.55 5.62 -8.08
CA ARG A 113 -10.59 6.63 -7.83
C ARG A 113 -11.98 5.98 -7.74
N GLY A 114 -12.29 5.03 -8.63
CA GLY A 114 -13.54 4.28 -8.62
C GLY A 114 -13.71 3.44 -7.35
N VAL A 115 -12.65 2.74 -6.95
CA VAL A 115 -12.61 1.97 -5.70
C VAL A 115 -12.77 2.87 -4.49
N TRP A 116 -12.06 4.00 -4.44
CA TRP A 116 -12.19 4.99 -3.38
C TRP A 116 -13.63 5.45 -3.24
N LYS A 117 -14.21 6.00 -4.31
CA LYS A 117 -15.55 6.59 -4.30
C LYS A 117 -16.62 5.60 -3.90
N THR A 118 -16.50 4.36 -4.37
CA THR A 118 -17.55 3.34 -4.17
C THR A 118 -17.43 2.63 -2.83
N TYR A 119 -16.21 2.34 -2.39
CA TYR A 119 -15.99 1.40 -1.28
C TYR A 119 -15.27 2.01 -0.07
N VAL A 120 -14.63 3.17 -0.20
CA VAL A 120 -13.86 3.79 0.89
C VAL A 120 -14.50 5.08 1.38
N ASP A 121 -14.83 5.99 0.46
CA ASP A 121 -15.37 7.32 0.73
C ASP A 121 -16.58 7.31 1.69
N PRO A 122 -17.58 6.41 1.53
CA PRO A 122 -18.73 6.38 2.44
C PRO A 122 -18.37 6.09 3.91
N ASP A 123 -17.30 5.31 4.12
CA ASP A 123 -16.80 4.93 5.45
C ASP A 123 -15.60 5.79 5.89
N TRP A 124 -15.16 6.74 5.06
CA TRP A 124 -13.89 7.44 5.25
C TRP A 124 -13.83 8.26 6.54
N PRO A 125 -14.86 9.02 6.97
CA PRO A 125 -14.80 9.75 8.24
C PRO A 125 -14.47 8.86 9.44
N ARG A 126 -15.04 7.65 9.47
CA ARG A 126 -14.79 6.66 10.52
C ARG A 126 -13.38 6.08 10.44
N ARG A 127 -12.92 5.73 9.23
CA ARG A 127 -11.56 5.21 9.00
C ARG A 127 -10.51 6.27 9.36
N ARG A 128 -10.69 7.50 8.89
CA ARG A 128 -9.83 8.65 9.18
C ARG A 128 -9.66 8.90 10.68
N ALA A 129 -10.76 8.90 11.44
CA ALA A 129 -10.70 9.10 12.89
C ALA A 129 -9.86 8.03 13.61
N MET A 130 -9.81 6.80 13.10
CA MET A 130 -8.95 5.76 13.66
C MET A 130 -7.49 5.93 13.29
N LEU A 131 -7.21 6.28 12.03
CA LEU A 131 -5.85 6.55 11.57
C LEU A 131 -5.25 7.77 12.31
N GLU A 132 -6.04 8.83 12.52
CA GLU A 132 -5.63 10.01 13.30
C GLU A 132 -5.31 9.68 14.77
N ARG A 133 -6.06 8.74 15.38
CA ARG A 133 -5.77 8.26 16.74
C ARG A 133 -4.47 7.47 16.79
N ASP A 134 -4.19 6.62 15.80
CA ASP A 134 -2.93 5.89 15.74
C ASP A 134 -1.73 6.84 15.57
N VAL A 135 -1.84 7.83 14.68
CA VAL A 135 -0.81 8.87 14.50
C VAL A 135 -0.56 9.62 15.82
N THR A 136 -1.62 10.04 16.50
CA THR A 136 -1.51 10.75 17.79
C THR A 136 -0.89 9.87 18.87
N TYR A 137 -1.30 8.61 18.95
CA TYR A 137 -0.76 7.63 19.91
C TYR A 137 0.75 7.43 19.70
N ARG A 138 1.19 7.25 18.45
CA ARG A 138 2.60 7.03 18.12
C ARG A 138 3.45 8.27 18.33
N ALA A 139 2.92 9.46 18.02
CA ALA A 139 3.57 10.71 18.35
C ALA A 139 3.80 10.86 19.87
N GLY A 140 2.81 10.47 20.68
CA GLY A 140 2.93 10.41 22.14
C GLY A 140 3.98 9.41 22.62
N LEU A 141 4.02 8.20 22.02
CA LEU A 141 5.07 7.22 22.33
C LEU A 141 6.47 7.72 21.98
N LEU A 142 6.61 8.38 20.83
CA LEU A 142 7.88 8.95 20.40
C LEU A 142 8.36 10.03 21.37
N ALA A 143 7.47 10.96 21.75
CA ALA A 143 7.81 12.04 22.67
C ALA A 143 8.16 11.55 24.08
N ALA A 144 7.45 10.53 24.59
CA ALA A 144 7.65 10.04 25.95
C ALA A 144 8.75 8.98 26.09
N TYR A 145 8.98 8.16 25.06
CA TYR A 145 9.78 6.95 25.16
C TYR A 145 10.75 6.73 23.98
N GLY A 146 10.76 7.63 22.99
CA GLY A 146 11.64 7.53 21.83
C GLY A 146 11.23 6.49 20.78
N TRP A 147 12.03 6.41 19.72
CA TRP A 147 11.79 5.54 18.56
C TRP A 147 11.62 4.05 18.88
N PRO A 148 12.41 3.42 19.77
CA PRO A 148 12.25 2.01 20.07
C PRO A 148 10.84 1.65 20.53
N ARG A 149 10.15 2.57 21.23
CA ARG A 149 8.77 2.36 21.68
C ARG A 149 7.76 2.72 20.61
N ALA A 150 7.94 3.83 19.89
CA ALA A 150 7.04 4.29 18.85
C ALA A 150 6.88 3.30 17.69
N LEU A 151 7.95 2.56 17.37
CA LEU A 151 8.00 1.57 16.29
C LEU A 151 7.40 0.21 16.68
N GLN A 152 7.12 -0.04 17.96
CA GLN A 152 6.56 -1.32 18.37
C GLN A 152 5.23 -1.57 17.66
N ARG A 153 5.08 -2.80 17.14
CA ARG A 153 3.87 -3.28 16.46
C ARG A 153 3.52 -2.54 15.17
N MET A 154 4.40 -1.72 14.57
CA MET A 154 4.17 -1.23 13.20
C MET A 154 4.23 -2.40 12.21
N SER A 155 5.21 -3.28 12.33
CA SER A 155 5.21 -4.54 11.59
C SER A 155 5.69 -5.66 12.49
N ARG A 156 5.58 -6.90 12.02
CA ARG A 156 6.14 -8.06 12.75
C ARG A 156 7.66 -7.95 12.94
N ARG A 157 8.34 -7.17 12.09
CA ARG A 157 9.80 -7.08 12.01
C ARG A 157 10.33 -5.69 12.38
N SER A 158 9.43 -4.71 12.57
CA SER A 158 9.78 -3.31 12.85
C SER A 158 10.52 -3.19 14.17
N ALA A 159 11.78 -2.73 14.11
CA ALA A 159 12.59 -2.49 15.30
C ALA A 159 13.57 -1.34 15.05
N TRP A 160 13.82 -0.53 16.09
CA TRP A 160 15.00 0.32 16.15
C TRP A 160 16.22 -0.58 16.35
N VAL A 161 17.26 -0.41 15.53
CA VAL A 161 18.49 -1.21 15.55
C VAL A 161 19.71 -0.30 15.55
N GLY A 162 20.73 -0.68 16.33
CA GLY A 162 21.93 0.13 16.47
C GLY A 162 21.65 1.51 17.07
N ALA A 163 22.34 2.52 16.56
CA ALA A 163 22.24 3.89 17.04
C ALA A 163 21.14 4.70 16.33
N ASP A 164 20.89 4.42 15.05
CA ASP A 164 20.23 5.35 14.13
C ASP A 164 19.39 4.68 13.02
N ALA A 165 19.19 3.36 13.08
CA ALA A 165 18.55 2.63 11.99
C ALA A 165 17.21 2.00 12.39
N ILE A 166 16.33 1.84 11.40
CA ILE A 166 15.06 1.13 11.54
C ILE A 166 15.06 -0.07 10.61
N ARG A 167 14.84 -1.26 11.16
CA ARG A 167 14.61 -2.46 10.37
C ARG A 167 13.12 -2.66 10.15
N PHE A 168 12.68 -2.77 8.89
CA PHE A 168 11.28 -3.08 8.54
C PHE A 168 11.09 -4.46 7.90
N SER A 169 12.17 -5.06 7.40
CA SER A 169 12.22 -6.37 6.74
C SER A 169 13.50 -7.11 7.14
N ASP A 170 13.51 -8.44 7.03
CA ASP A 170 14.76 -9.23 7.10
C ASP A 170 15.18 -9.73 5.71
N GLN A 171 14.66 -9.11 4.66
CA GLN A 171 15.15 -9.35 3.30
C GLN A 171 16.55 -8.75 3.17
N ASP A 172 17.40 -9.48 2.45
CA ASP A 172 18.73 -9.02 2.07
C ASP A 172 18.57 -7.95 0.98
N ALA A 173 18.44 -6.71 1.41
CA ALA A 173 18.29 -5.53 0.58
C ALA A 173 19.24 -4.45 1.10
N PRO A 174 19.76 -3.56 0.23
CA PRO A 174 20.64 -2.49 0.68
C PRO A 174 19.92 -1.57 1.67
N ASP A 175 20.65 -1.06 2.65
CA ASP A 175 20.13 -0.03 3.54
C ASP A 175 19.75 1.23 2.74
N ARG A 176 18.79 1.99 3.26
CA ARG A 176 18.35 3.28 2.70
C ARG A 176 18.70 4.38 3.68
N VAL A 177 19.34 5.42 3.17
CA VAL A 177 19.61 6.63 3.96
C VAL A 177 18.35 7.49 3.95
N VAL A 178 17.84 7.80 5.15
CA VAL A 178 16.75 8.75 5.31
C VAL A 178 17.35 10.15 5.35
N GLY A 179 17.00 10.98 4.35
CA GLY A 179 17.48 12.36 4.25
C GLY A 179 16.82 13.30 5.25
N GLU A 180 17.11 14.60 5.12
CA GLU A 180 16.61 15.66 6.03
C GLU A 180 15.08 15.78 6.03
N GLU A 181 14.42 15.43 4.93
CA GLU A 181 12.96 15.37 4.81
C GLU A 181 12.33 14.25 5.66
N GLY A 182 13.17 13.37 6.20
CA GLY A 182 12.73 12.26 7.03
C GLY A 182 12.01 11.16 6.24
N MET A 183 11.26 10.37 6.99
CA MET A 183 10.47 9.26 6.49
C MET A 183 9.06 9.33 7.06
N LEU A 184 8.06 9.04 6.23
CA LEU A 184 6.67 9.03 6.66
C LEU A 184 6.27 7.66 7.23
N PHE A 185 5.40 7.69 8.22
CA PHE A 185 4.76 6.52 8.79
C PHE A 185 3.27 6.62 8.47
N VAL A 186 2.77 5.70 7.65
CA VAL A 186 1.41 5.73 7.10
C VAL A 186 0.64 4.52 7.62
N SER A 187 -0.28 4.75 8.56
CA SER A 187 -1.15 3.69 9.07
C SER A 187 -2.22 3.30 8.04
N ILE A 188 -2.66 2.04 8.07
CA ILE A 188 -3.77 1.52 7.27
C ILE A 188 -4.82 0.87 8.16
N THR A 189 -6.04 0.72 7.65
CA THR A 189 -7.14 0.08 8.39
C THR A 189 -7.18 -1.46 8.22
N LEU A 190 -6.12 -2.06 7.70
CA LEU A 190 -6.02 -3.51 7.49
C LEU A 190 -5.28 -4.14 8.68
N ALA A 191 -5.67 -5.34 9.09
CA ALA A 191 -5.03 -6.05 10.20
C ALA A 191 -3.58 -6.51 9.93
N SER A 192 -3.17 -6.52 8.66
CA SER A 192 -1.84 -6.98 8.26
C SER A 192 -1.45 -6.44 6.90
N GLY A 193 -0.15 -6.44 6.64
CA GLY A 193 0.44 -5.93 5.40
C GLY A 193 1.26 -4.69 5.71
N SER A 194 2.55 -4.73 5.38
CA SER A 194 3.44 -3.59 5.51
C SER A 194 4.36 -3.56 4.31
N TRP A 195 4.60 -2.38 3.76
CA TRP A 195 5.48 -2.18 2.62
C TRP A 195 6.18 -0.84 2.71
N LEU A 196 7.30 -0.73 2.01
CA LEU A 196 8.06 0.50 1.86
C LEU A 196 7.67 1.14 0.54
N CYS A 197 7.30 2.42 0.60
CA CYS A 197 7.13 3.27 -0.56
C CYS A 197 8.43 4.06 -0.78
N GLU A 198 8.87 4.16 -2.04
CA GLU A 198 10.07 4.89 -2.42
C GLU A 198 9.78 5.82 -3.61
N ALA A 199 10.10 7.11 -3.49
CA ALA A 199 10.04 8.09 -4.56
C ALA A 199 11.42 8.73 -4.81
N PRO A 200 11.65 9.37 -5.98
CA PRO A 200 12.85 10.17 -6.20
C PRO A 200 13.08 11.19 -5.07
N ARG A 201 14.35 11.57 -4.88
CA ARG A 201 14.83 12.49 -3.82
C ARG A 201 14.68 11.92 -2.41
N ASP A 202 14.96 10.63 -2.25
CA ASP A 202 15.05 9.94 -0.96
C ASP A 202 13.79 10.09 -0.08
N ARG A 203 12.62 10.21 -0.71
CA ARG A 203 11.34 10.22 -0.01
C ARG A 203 10.89 8.79 0.25
N HIS A 204 10.75 8.47 1.53
CA HIS A 204 10.39 7.14 2.00
C HIS A 204 9.09 7.20 2.81
N ALA A 205 8.24 6.19 2.68
CA ALA A 205 7.13 5.98 3.60
C ALA A 205 7.01 4.50 3.98
N LEU A 206 6.87 4.21 5.27
CA LEU A 206 6.47 2.89 5.73
C LEU A 206 4.96 2.88 5.84
N VAL A 207 4.33 2.01 5.06
CA VAL A 207 2.92 1.69 5.27
C VAL A 207 2.79 0.54 6.25
N TYR A 208 1.94 0.68 7.27
CA TYR A 208 1.82 -0.28 8.36
C TYR A 208 0.39 -0.45 8.90
N PRO A 209 0.00 -1.65 9.40
CA PRO A 209 -1.29 -1.95 10.03
C PRO A 209 -1.58 -1.20 11.33
#